data_AF-A0A0P0V2V1-F1
#
_entry.id   AF-A0A0P0V2V1-F1
#
_cell.length_a   1.000
_cell.length_b   1.000
_cell.length_c   1.000
_cell.angle_alpha   90.00
_cell.angle_beta   90.00
_cell.angle_gamma   90.00
#
_symmetry.space_group_name_H-M   'P 1'
#
loop_
_entity.id
_entity.type
_entity.pdbx_description
1 polymer ?
#
loop_
_entity_poly.entity_id
_entity_poly.type
_entity_poly.pdbx_seq_one_letter_code
_entity_poly.pdbx_strand_id
1 'polypeptide(L)'
;MDEERTAAWWGRRAWELLSAVRARAPLVHCVTNLVSMDIAANALLAAGASPAMVHSLREVPEFTPRCDAVCVNVGTLSEGWLPSMRAAASAGRPWVLDPVAAAASEFRMEACLSLLALRPAVVRGNASEILALASRSLAASSSSPWPRRRAPLLSLAWPGRSGWSLAPRDPPLSGCISSMLSTASTCRR
;
A
#
# COMPACT_ATOMS: atom_id res chain seq x y z
N MET A 1 24.99 5.40 7.23
CA MET A 1 25.14 6.86 7.38
C MET A 1 23.90 7.46 6.80
N ASP A 2 23.01 7.97 7.65
CA ASP A 2 21.85 8.74 7.21
C ASP A 2 22.39 10.03 6.61
N GLU A 3 22.44 10.09 5.29
CA GLU A 3 22.54 11.36 4.59
C GLU A 3 21.47 12.25 5.22
N GLU A 4 21.92 13.31 5.89
CA GLU A 4 21.07 14.15 6.72
C GLU A 4 19.92 14.62 5.82
N ARG A 5 18.69 14.15 6.13
CA ARG A 5 17.47 14.39 5.34
C ARG A 5 17.03 15.86 5.48
N THR A 6 17.94 16.75 5.12
CA THR A 6 17.81 18.19 5.10
C THR A 6 16.69 18.61 4.14
N ALA A 7 16.19 19.83 4.30
CA ALA A 7 15.22 20.40 3.36
C ALA A 7 15.74 20.36 1.91
N ALA A 8 17.03 20.63 1.70
CA ALA A 8 17.65 20.57 0.38
C ALA A 8 17.67 19.15 -0.20
N TRP A 9 17.93 18.13 0.63
CA TRP A 9 17.86 16.74 0.22
C TRP A 9 16.42 16.36 -0.21
N TRP A 10 15.41 16.72 0.59
CA TRP A 10 14.01 16.48 0.25
C TRP A 10 13.59 17.20 -1.03
N GLY A 11 14.05 18.45 -1.24
CA GLY A 11 13.78 19.20 -2.46
C GLY A 11 14.31 18.48 -3.72
N ARG A 12 15.57 18.02 -3.68
CA ARG A 12 16.15 17.23 -4.79
C ARG A 12 15.41 15.91 -4.98
N ARG A 13 15.15 15.18 -3.90
CA ARG A 13 14.51 13.88 -3.98
C ARG A 13 13.08 13.97 -4.51
N ALA A 14 12.31 14.95 -4.07
CA ALA A 14 10.96 15.20 -4.58
C ALA A 14 10.99 15.56 -6.06
N TRP A 15 11.93 16.41 -6.50
CA TRP A 15 12.09 16.78 -7.90
C TRP A 15 12.45 15.58 -8.79
N GLU A 16 13.38 14.73 -8.36
CA GLU A 16 13.74 13.49 -9.06
C GLU A 16 12.52 12.58 -9.25
N LEU A 17 11.75 12.34 -8.18
CA LEU A 17 10.58 11.47 -8.22
C LEU A 17 9.48 12.07 -9.11
N LEU A 18 9.19 13.37 -8.97
CA LEU A 18 8.20 14.06 -9.82
C LEU A 18 8.61 14.04 -11.29
N SER A 19 9.91 14.26 -11.59
CA SER A 19 10.43 14.20 -12.95
C SER A 19 10.29 12.80 -13.54
N ALA A 20 10.55 11.75 -12.75
CA ALA A 20 10.37 10.37 -13.19
C ALA A 20 8.89 10.04 -13.47
N VAL A 21 7.96 10.52 -12.64
CA VAL A 21 6.52 10.37 -12.90
C VAL A 21 6.14 11.06 -14.21
N ARG A 22 6.56 12.31 -14.41
CA ARG A 22 6.26 13.08 -15.63
C ARG A 22 6.84 12.46 -16.90
N ALA A 23 8.05 11.92 -16.82
CA ALA A 23 8.71 11.28 -17.95
C ALA A 23 8.03 9.96 -18.36
N ARG A 24 7.53 9.20 -17.37
CA ARG A 24 6.86 7.91 -17.63
C ARG A 24 5.37 8.07 -17.93
N ALA A 25 4.73 9.12 -17.42
CA ALA A 25 3.29 9.36 -17.46
C ALA A 25 2.46 8.10 -17.08
N PRO A 26 2.68 7.52 -15.89
CA PRO A 26 2.14 6.22 -15.55
C PRO A 26 0.60 6.22 -15.51
N LEU A 27 0.00 5.13 -15.98
CA LEU A 27 -1.44 4.89 -15.87
C LEU A 27 -1.77 4.39 -14.46
N VAL A 28 -2.56 5.17 -13.72
CA VAL A 28 -2.95 4.87 -12.35
C VAL A 28 -4.44 4.56 -12.30
N HIS A 29 -4.77 3.33 -11.94
CA HIS A 29 -6.14 2.90 -11.73
C HIS A 29 -6.61 3.26 -10.32
N CYS A 30 -7.58 4.15 -10.24
CA CYS A 30 -8.14 4.64 -8.99
C CYS A 30 -9.52 4.02 -8.75
N VAL A 31 -9.59 3.07 -7.82
CA VAL A 31 -10.85 2.58 -7.25
C VAL A 31 -11.14 3.44 -6.01
N THR A 32 -11.69 4.62 -6.26
CA THR A 32 -11.91 5.66 -5.24
C THR A 32 -13.38 6.04 -5.14
N ASN A 33 -13.76 6.58 -4.00
CA ASN A 33 -15.12 7.04 -3.76
C ASN A 33 -15.50 8.27 -4.62
N LEU A 34 -16.80 8.53 -4.74
CA LEU A 34 -17.34 9.61 -5.57
C LEU A 34 -16.95 11.01 -5.09
N VAL A 35 -16.77 11.21 -3.79
CA VAL A 35 -16.40 12.51 -3.19
C VAL A 35 -14.99 12.93 -3.58
N SER A 36 -14.05 11.97 -3.67
CA SER A 36 -12.65 12.25 -3.97
C SER A 36 -12.23 11.96 -5.42
N MET A 37 -13.14 11.50 -6.27
CA MET A 37 -12.81 11.07 -7.63
C MET A 37 -12.20 12.19 -8.48
N ASP A 38 -12.84 13.34 -8.52
CA ASP A 38 -12.38 14.49 -9.31
C ASP A 38 -11.04 15.04 -8.81
N ILE A 39 -10.91 15.27 -7.49
CA ILE A 39 -9.67 15.78 -6.91
C ILE A 39 -8.50 14.79 -7.10
N ALA A 40 -8.75 13.48 -7.02
CA ALA A 40 -7.72 12.47 -7.27
C ALA A 40 -7.28 12.47 -8.74
N ALA A 41 -8.22 12.58 -9.68
CA ALA A 41 -7.90 12.71 -11.11
C ALA A 41 -7.04 13.95 -11.37
N ASN A 42 -7.51 15.11 -10.92
CA ASN A 42 -6.84 16.39 -11.16
C ASN A 42 -5.46 16.44 -10.50
N ALA A 43 -5.29 15.89 -9.30
CA ALA A 43 -4.00 15.80 -8.64
C ALA A 43 -3.01 14.90 -9.41
N LEU A 44 -3.47 13.75 -9.94
CA LEU A 44 -2.63 12.86 -10.73
C LEU A 44 -2.25 13.49 -12.09
N LEU A 45 -3.19 14.17 -12.74
CA LEU A 45 -2.92 14.92 -13.97
C LEU A 45 -1.89 16.04 -13.72
N ALA A 46 -2.03 16.80 -12.64
CA ALA A 46 -1.07 17.85 -12.27
C ALA A 46 0.34 17.30 -11.98
N ALA A 47 0.42 16.07 -11.46
CA ALA A 47 1.68 15.36 -11.27
C ALA A 47 2.27 14.80 -12.59
N GLY A 48 1.51 14.83 -13.70
CA GLY A 48 1.90 14.27 -14.99
C GLY A 48 1.62 12.77 -15.16
N ALA A 49 0.82 12.19 -14.27
CA ALA A 49 0.32 10.81 -14.41
C ALA A 49 -1.00 10.77 -15.21
N SER A 50 -1.41 9.58 -15.62
CA SER A 50 -2.68 9.34 -16.30
C SER A 50 -3.66 8.61 -15.35
N PRO A 51 -4.64 9.30 -14.75
CA PRO A 51 -5.62 8.65 -13.88
C PRO A 51 -6.73 7.94 -14.66
N ALA A 52 -7.25 6.83 -14.13
CA ALA A 52 -8.45 6.16 -14.64
C ALA A 52 -9.36 5.67 -13.50
N MET A 53 -10.65 6.01 -13.56
CA MET A 53 -11.64 5.80 -12.49
C MET A 53 -12.58 4.61 -12.76
N VAL A 54 -12.00 3.45 -13.05
CA VAL A 54 -12.77 2.23 -13.37
C VAL A 54 -13.19 1.52 -12.09
N HIS A 55 -14.47 1.38 -11.81
CA HIS A 55 -14.96 0.70 -10.58
C HIS A 55 -15.85 -0.51 -10.88
N SER A 56 -16.24 -0.71 -12.13
CA SER A 56 -17.04 -1.86 -12.56
C SER A 56 -16.27 -3.15 -12.34
N LEU A 57 -16.82 -4.05 -11.53
CA LEU A 57 -16.23 -5.37 -11.26
C LEU A 57 -15.98 -6.16 -12.55
N ARG A 58 -16.76 -5.91 -13.60
CA ARG A 58 -16.62 -6.58 -14.91
C ARG A 58 -15.44 -6.06 -15.72
N GLU A 59 -15.07 -4.79 -15.54
CA GLU A 59 -13.99 -4.15 -16.31
C GLU A 59 -12.64 -4.25 -15.60
N VAL A 60 -12.65 -4.22 -14.26
CA VAL A 60 -11.44 -4.24 -13.43
C VAL A 60 -10.46 -5.37 -13.81
N PRO A 61 -10.88 -6.63 -13.97
CA PRO A 61 -9.96 -7.72 -14.34
C PRO A 61 -9.25 -7.52 -15.68
N GLU A 62 -9.87 -6.82 -16.64
CA GLU A 62 -9.29 -6.54 -17.95
C GLU A 62 -8.50 -5.23 -17.96
N PHE A 63 -8.91 -4.25 -17.15
CA PHE A 63 -8.35 -2.92 -17.12
C PHE A 63 -7.10 -2.84 -16.22
N THR A 64 -7.21 -3.27 -14.97
CA THR A 64 -6.14 -3.09 -13.96
C THR A 64 -4.80 -3.70 -14.37
N PRO A 65 -4.74 -4.90 -15.00
CA PRO A 65 -3.46 -5.44 -15.46
C PRO A 65 -2.75 -4.57 -16.51
N ARG A 66 -3.43 -3.61 -17.15
CA ARG A 66 -2.81 -2.67 -18.10
C ARG A 66 -2.25 -1.41 -17.42
N CYS A 67 -2.52 -1.21 -16.14
CA CYS A 67 -2.10 -0.04 -15.38
C CYS A 67 -0.73 -0.25 -14.73
N ASP A 68 -0.04 0.85 -14.44
CA ASP A 68 1.26 0.84 -13.77
C ASP A 68 1.14 0.75 -12.25
N ALA A 69 0.06 1.31 -11.68
CA ALA A 69 -0.23 1.30 -10.25
C ALA A 69 -1.74 1.38 -9.99
N VAL A 70 -2.13 1.04 -8.76
CA VAL A 70 -3.53 1.10 -8.29
C VAL A 70 -3.64 1.94 -7.02
N CYS A 71 -4.70 2.72 -6.91
CA CYS A 71 -5.06 3.42 -5.68
C CYS A 71 -6.46 2.96 -5.24
N VAL A 72 -6.56 2.41 -4.03
CA VAL A 72 -7.81 1.96 -3.43
C VAL A 72 -8.15 2.85 -2.25
N ASN A 73 -9.23 3.61 -2.35
CA ASN A 73 -9.73 4.47 -1.28
C ASN A 73 -11.09 3.96 -0.81
N VAL A 74 -11.20 3.64 0.48
CA VAL A 74 -12.41 3.04 1.10
C VAL A 74 -13.37 4.08 1.68
N GLY A 75 -13.21 5.36 1.33
CA GLY A 75 -14.15 6.41 1.71
C GLY A 75 -15.55 6.12 1.19
N THR A 76 -16.57 6.56 1.93
CA THR A 76 -18.00 6.31 1.61
C THR A 76 -18.29 4.89 1.11
N LEU A 77 -17.66 3.88 1.74
CA LEU A 77 -17.71 2.49 1.30
C LEU A 77 -19.14 1.97 1.21
N SER A 78 -19.43 1.24 0.13
CA SER A 78 -20.63 0.42 -0.01
C SER A 78 -20.24 -1.03 -0.32
N GLU A 79 -21.13 -1.97 0.01
CA GLU A 79 -20.89 -3.40 -0.17
C GLU A 79 -20.55 -3.77 -1.63
N GLY A 80 -21.20 -3.12 -2.59
CA GLY A 80 -21.00 -3.39 -4.02
C GLY A 80 -19.62 -3.00 -4.56
N TRP A 81 -18.87 -2.13 -3.87
CA TRP A 81 -17.56 -1.65 -4.32
C TRP A 81 -16.40 -2.51 -3.83
N LEU A 82 -16.58 -3.20 -2.70
CA LEU A 82 -15.51 -4.00 -2.09
C LEU A 82 -14.99 -5.13 -3.02
N PRO A 83 -15.84 -5.87 -3.77
CA PRO A 83 -15.34 -6.84 -4.74
C PRO A 83 -14.41 -6.23 -5.79
N SER A 84 -14.76 -5.06 -6.34
CA SER A 84 -13.93 -4.36 -7.33
C SER A 84 -12.60 -3.91 -6.74
N MET A 85 -12.61 -3.40 -5.50
CA MET A 85 -11.39 -3.02 -4.79
C MET A 85 -10.45 -4.22 -4.58
N ARG A 86 -11.00 -5.38 -4.18
CA ARG A 86 -10.21 -6.62 -4.03
C ARG A 86 -9.64 -7.11 -5.34
N ALA A 87 -10.44 -7.09 -6.41
CA ALA A 87 -9.99 -7.49 -7.74
C ALA A 87 -8.83 -6.60 -8.22
N ALA A 88 -8.95 -5.28 -8.05
CA ALA A 88 -7.90 -4.34 -8.42
C ALA A 88 -6.61 -4.54 -7.58
N ALA A 89 -6.74 -4.69 -6.26
CA ALA A 89 -5.61 -4.95 -5.35
C ALA A 89 -4.91 -6.30 -5.61
N SER A 90 -5.64 -7.27 -6.17
CA SER A 90 -5.13 -8.62 -6.47
C SER A 90 -4.53 -8.75 -7.88
N ALA A 91 -4.55 -7.69 -8.69
CA ALA A 91 -4.08 -7.71 -10.07
C ALA A 91 -2.54 -7.73 -10.24
N GLY A 92 -1.78 -7.87 -9.15
CA GLY A 92 -0.32 -7.93 -9.17
C GLY A 92 0.39 -6.60 -9.46
N ARG A 93 -0.34 -5.48 -9.41
CA ARG A 93 0.21 -4.12 -9.56
C ARG A 93 0.55 -3.52 -8.19
N PRO A 94 1.61 -2.69 -8.08
CA PRO A 94 1.88 -1.96 -6.85
C PRO A 94 0.68 -1.07 -6.55
N TRP A 95 0.20 -1.12 -5.31
CA TRP A 95 -1.03 -0.45 -4.96
C TRP A 95 -0.99 0.24 -3.60
N VAL A 96 -1.77 1.31 -3.48
CA VAL A 96 -1.92 2.13 -2.28
C VAL A 96 -3.27 1.83 -1.65
N LEU A 97 -3.27 1.54 -0.34
CA LEU A 97 -4.48 1.52 0.48
C LEU A 97 -4.64 2.87 1.18
N ASP A 98 -5.79 3.50 0.99
CA ASP A 98 -6.23 4.70 1.71
C ASP A 98 -7.42 4.34 2.63
N PRO A 99 -7.17 3.98 3.91
CA PRO A 99 -8.14 3.45 4.86
C PRO A 99 -8.96 4.58 5.52
N VAL A 100 -9.55 5.45 4.69
CA VAL A 100 -10.27 6.66 5.14
C VAL A 100 -11.29 6.34 6.21
N ALA A 101 -11.10 6.92 7.39
CA ALA A 101 -11.98 6.72 8.54
C ALA A 101 -12.29 5.24 8.82
N ALA A 102 -11.28 4.36 8.74
CA ALA A 102 -11.44 2.91 8.96
C ALA A 102 -12.11 2.57 10.31
N ALA A 103 -11.88 3.39 11.34
CA ALA A 103 -12.47 3.21 12.67
C ALA A 103 -13.93 3.71 12.80
N ALA A 104 -14.51 4.28 11.74
CA ALA A 104 -15.87 4.83 11.80
C ALA A 104 -16.97 3.74 11.87
N SER A 105 -16.67 2.51 11.45
CA SER A 105 -17.55 1.35 11.61
C SER A 105 -16.79 0.03 11.48
N GLU A 106 -17.30 -1.05 12.09
CA GLU A 106 -16.70 -2.38 11.94
C GLU A 106 -16.68 -2.83 10.48
N PHE A 107 -17.72 -2.53 9.69
CA PHE A 107 -17.74 -2.84 8.26
C PHE A 107 -16.54 -2.23 7.51
N ARG A 108 -16.21 -0.95 7.77
CA ARG A 108 -15.04 -0.30 7.16
C ARG A 108 -13.73 -0.90 7.66
N MET A 109 -13.65 -1.18 8.95
CA MET A 109 -12.46 -1.80 9.54
C MET A 109 -12.19 -3.19 8.95
N GLU A 110 -13.20 -4.04 8.86
CA GLU A 110 -13.11 -5.38 8.24
C GLU A 110 -12.72 -5.30 6.76
N ALA A 111 -13.33 -4.38 6.01
CA ALA A 111 -12.94 -4.11 4.63
C ALA A 111 -11.46 -3.69 4.53
N CYS A 112 -11.00 -2.75 5.37
CA CYS A 112 -9.60 -2.33 5.42
C CYS A 112 -8.65 -3.47 5.76
N LEU A 113 -8.95 -4.27 6.79
CA LEU A 113 -8.11 -5.40 7.22
C LEU A 113 -7.99 -6.46 6.13
N SER A 114 -9.10 -6.73 5.46
CA SER A 114 -9.14 -7.71 4.39
C SER A 114 -8.43 -7.23 3.11
N LEU A 115 -8.41 -5.91 2.84
CA LEU A 115 -7.58 -5.31 1.79
C LEU A 115 -6.11 -5.30 2.21
N LEU A 116 -5.82 -4.99 3.49
CA LEU A 116 -4.47 -5.01 4.04
C LEU A 116 -3.82 -6.40 3.91
N ALA A 117 -4.60 -7.47 4.06
CA ALA A 117 -4.15 -8.84 3.83
C ALA A 117 -3.65 -9.09 2.39
N LEU A 118 -4.07 -8.28 1.41
CA LEU A 118 -3.59 -8.32 0.02
C LEU A 118 -2.26 -7.57 -0.18
N ARG A 119 -1.61 -7.13 0.92
CA ARG A 119 -0.25 -6.57 0.94
C ARG A 119 -0.08 -5.35 0.04
N PRO A 120 -0.72 -4.21 0.37
CA PRO A 120 -0.46 -2.96 -0.34
C PRO A 120 1.02 -2.58 -0.26
N ALA A 121 1.51 -1.94 -1.32
CA ALA A 121 2.86 -1.38 -1.33
C ALA A 121 2.98 -0.20 -0.36
N VAL A 122 1.90 0.58 -0.21
CA VAL A 122 1.83 1.74 0.68
C VAL A 122 0.47 1.77 1.38
N VAL A 123 0.45 2.09 2.67
CA VAL A 123 -0.75 2.49 3.39
C VAL A 123 -0.64 3.98 3.68
N ARG A 124 -1.59 4.77 3.18
CA ARG A 124 -1.62 6.23 3.32
C ARG A 124 -2.82 6.61 4.17
N GLY A 125 -2.58 7.23 5.32
CA GLY A 125 -3.64 7.71 6.21
C GLY A 125 -3.07 8.70 7.22
N ASN A 126 -3.95 9.40 7.92
CA ASN A 126 -3.54 10.22 9.06
C ASN A 126 -3.12 9.36 10.26
N ALA A 127 -2.57 9.98 11.30
CA ALA A 127 -2.06 9.25 12.46
C ALA A 127 -3.12 8.36 13.15
N SER A 128 -4.36 8.85 13.30
CA SER A 128 -5.42 8.07 13.96
C SER A 128 -5.90 6.89 13.12
N GLU A 129 -5.99 7.04 11.79
CA GLU A 129 -6.30 5.95 10.86
C GLU A 129 -5.24 4.85 10.89
N ILE A 130 -3.96 5.24 10.84
CA ILE A 130 -2.84 4.29 10.88
C ILE A 130 -2.80 3.55 12.22
N LEU A 131 -2.97 4.27 13.34
CA LEU A 131 -2.99 3.65 14.67
C LEU A 131 -4.17 2.69 14.84
N ALA A 132 -5.36 3.07 14.39
CA ALA A 132 -6.54 2.22 14.46
C ALA A 132 -6.35 0.94 13.63
N LEU A 133 -5.89 1.07 12.39
CA LEU A 133 -5.67 -0.07 11.50
C LEU A 133 -4.57 -1.00 12.04
N ALA A 134 -3.44 -0.44 12.50
CA ALA A 134 -2.35 -1.22 13.07
C ALA A 134 -2.77 -1.98 14.32
N SER A 135 -3.49 -1.32 15.25
CA SER A 135 -3.97 -1.94 16.49
C SER A 135 -4.92 -3.10 16.19
N ARG A 136 -5.87 -2.90 15.27
CA ARG A 136 -6.83 -3.96 14.91
C ARG A 136 -6.18 -5.11 14.15
N SER A 137 -5.20 -4.84 13.31
CA SER A 137 -4.41 -5.85 12.59
C SER A 137 -3.61 -6.74 13.57
N LEU A 138 -2.98 -6.11 14.58
CA LEU A 138 -2.28 -6.84 15.63
C LEU A 138 -3.22 -7.72 16.45
N ALA A 139 -4.39 -7.21 16.84
CA ALA A 139 -5.40 -7.96 17.59
C ALA A 139 -5.98 -9.13 16.77
N ALA A 140 -6.24 -8.94 15.47
CA ALA A 140 -6.70 -10.01 14.58
C ALA A 140 -5.65 -11.13 14.43
N SER A 141 -4.36 -10.80 14.57
CA SER A 141 -3.28 -11.79 14.54
C SER A 141 -3.12 -12.58 15.85
N SER A 142 -3.58 -12.03 17.00
CA SER A 142 -3.45 -12.67 18.31
C SER A 142 -4.60 -13.61 18.66
N SER A 143 -5.77 -13.41 18.06
CA SER A 143 -6.92 -14.31 18.23
C SER A 143 -6.84 -15.59 17.40
N SER A 144 -5.78 -15.81 16.61
CA SER A 144 -5.60 -17.07 15.89
C SER A 144 -5.33 -18.22 16.88
N PRO A 145 -6.17 -19.28 16.91
CA PRO A 145 -5.98 -20.41 17.82
C PRO A 145 -4.78 -21.30 17.46
N TRP A 146 -4.03 -20.97 16.39
CA TRP A 146 -2.87 -21.73 15.97
C TRP A 146 -1.58 -21.25 16.66
N PRO A 147 -0.74 -22.19 17.16
CA PRO A 147 0.52 -21.84 17.80
C PRO A 147 1.43 -21.08 16.82
N ARG A 148 1.88 -19.90 17.26
CA ARG A 148 2.78 -19.03 16.50
C ARG A 148 4.10 -19.76 16.26
N ARG A 149 4.38 -20.17 15.01
CA ARG A 149 5.76 -20.45 14.60
C ARG A 149 6.52 -19.13 14.68
N ARG A 150 7.34 -18.96 15.71
CA ARG A 150 8.36 -17.91 15.75
C ARG A 150 9.22 -18.11 14.51
N ALA A 151 9.21 -17.15 13.59
CA ALA A 151 10.27 -17.09 12.59
C ALA A 151 11.60 -17.03 13.36
N PRO A 152 12.59 -17.87 13.01
CA PRO A 152 13.88 -17.79 13.67
C PRO A 152 14.40 -16.37 13.55
N LEU A 153 14.84 -15.81 14.68
CA LEU A 153 15.59 -14.56 14.69
C LEU A 153 16.79 -14.78 13.76
N LEU A 154 16.70 -14.26 12.54
CA LEU A 154 17.83 -14.10 11.65
C LEU A 154 18.75 -13.12 12.36
N SER A 155 19.65 -13.67 13.18
CA SER A 155 20.85 -12.98 13.61
C SER A 155 21.57 -12.61 12.31
N LEU A 156 21.51 -11.34 11.94
CA LEU A 156 22.37 -10.74 10.93
C LEU A 156 23.82 -10.85 11.43
N ALA A 157 24.42 -12.03 11.28
CA ALA A 157 25.86 -12.15 11.22
C ALA A 157 26.23 -11.78 9.78
N TRP A 158 26.83 -10.60 9.63
CA TRP A 158 27.31 -10.08 8.36
C TRP A 158 28.80 -10.42 8.22
N PRO A 159 29.19 -11.51 7.53
CA PRO A 159 30.51 -11.60 6.95
C PRO A 159 30.39 -11.39 5.44
N GLY A 160 31.01 -10.32 4.96
CA GLY A 160 31.13 -10.07 3.54
C GLY A 160 31.83 -11.22 2.83
N ARG A 161 31.33 -11.58 1.65
CA ARG A 161 32.12 -11.68 0.41
C ARG A 161 31.21 -12.00 -0.77
N SER A 162 31.59 -11.35 -1.87
CA SER A 162 31.21 -11.48 -3.27
C SER A 162 30.77 -12.87 -3.75
N GLY A 163 29.63 -12.93 -4.44
CA GLY A 163 29.23 -14.09 -5.24
C GLY A 163 27.75 -14.05 -5.58
N TRP A 164 27.36 -13.20 -6.53
CA TRP A 164 25.98 -13.19 -7.06
C TRP A 164 25.85 -14.31 -8.08
N SER A 165 25.07 -15.34 -7.77
CA SER A 165 24.51 -16.23 -8.79
C SER A 165 23.01 -16.37 -8.54
N LEU A 166 22.26 -15.95 -9.56
CA LEU A 166 20.81 -15.95 -9.63
C LEU A 166 20.31 -17.39 -9.71
N ALA A 167 19.40 -17.77 -8.81
CA ALA A 167 18.53 -18.92 -8.97
C ALA A 167 17.08 -18.49 -8.67
N PRO A 168 16.07 -19.03 -9.37
CA PRO A 168 14.69 -18.54 -9.31
C PRO A 168 14.01 -19.00 -8.03
N ARG A 169 13.31 -18.07 -7.35
CA ARG A 169 12.52 -18.37 -6.16
C ARG A 169 11.05 -18.52 -6.54
N ASP A 170 10.56 -19.74 -6.49
CA ASP A 170 9.13 -20.02 -6.34
C ASP A 170 8.63 -19.43 -5.01
N PRO A 171 7.38 -18.94 -4.95
CA PRO A 171 6.89 -18.19 -3.79
C PRO A 171 6.52 -19.12 -2.63
N PRO A 172 7.18 -19.02 -1.46
CA PRO A 172 6.74 -19.76 -0.30
C PRO A 172 5.50 -19.07 0.30
N LEU A 173 4.42 -19.83 0.42
CA LEU A 173 3.28 -19.53 1.26
C LEU A 173 3.74 -19.45 2.73
N SER A 174 3.18 -18.48 3.46
CA SER A 174 3.34 -18.23 4.91
C SER A 174 4.59 -17.45 5.36
N GLY A 175 4.37 -16.37 6.11
CA GLY A 175 5.36 -15.85 7.06
C GLY A 175 5.63 -14.33 7.05
N CYS A 176 5.13 -13.66 8.08
CA CYS A 176 5.72 -12.51 8.77
C CYS A 176 5.61 -11.09 8.17
N ILE A 177 4.52 -10.44 8.59
CA ILE A 177 4.35 -8.99 8.75
C ILE A 177 5.26 -8.52 9.89
N SER A 178 6.41 -7.90 9.59
CA SER A 178 7.25 -7.23 10.60
C SER A 178 7.70 -5.82 10.19
N SER A 179 7.32 -5.31 9.02
CA SER A 179 7.84 -4.03 8.52
C SER A 179 7.05 -2.78 8.90
N MET A 180 5.94 -2.87 9.64
CA MET A 180 5.12 -1.69 9.96
C MET A 180 5.59 -0.85 11.17
N LEU A 181 6.64 -1.25 11.90
CA LEU A 181 7.10 -0.49 13.08
C LEU A 181 8.42 0.28 12.91
N SER A 182 9.09 0.24 11.75
CA SER A 182 10.35 0.99 11.60
C SER A 182 10.16 2.49 11.31
N THR A 183 8.96 2.97 10.99
CA THR A 183 8.74 4.39 10.62
C THR A 183 8.06 5.23 11.70
N ALA A 184 7.55 4.63 12.78
CA ALA A 184 6.83 5.38 13.81
C ALA A 184 7.74 5.99 14.90
N SER A 185 9.01 5.60 15.01
CA SER A 185 9.90 6.06 16.08
C SER A 185 10.74 7.31 15.75
N THR A 186 10.77 7.79 14.50
CA THR A 186 11.65 8.92 14.11
C THR A 186 10.99 10.30 14.15
N CYS A 187 9.73 10.43 14.59
CA CYS A 187 9.06 11.75 14.74
C CYS A 187 8.95 12.26 16.19
N ARG A 188 9.84 11.84 17.10
CA ARG A 188 10.02 12.52 18.39
C ARG A 188 11.38 13.23 18.44
N ARG A 189 11.41 14.44 17.89
CA ARG A 189 12.21 15.62 18.26
C ARG A 189 11.77 16.75 17.34
#